data_AF-A0A2V6HKD8-F1
#
_entry.id   AF-A0A2V6HKD8-F1
#
_cell.length_a   1.000
_cell.length_b   1.000
_cell.length_c   1.000
_cell.angle_alpha   90.00
_cell.angle_beta   90.00
_cell.angle_gamma   90.00
#
_symmetry.space_group_name_H-M   'P 1'
#
loop_
_entity.id
_entity.type
_entity.pdbx_description
1 polymer ?
#
loop_
_entity_poly.entity_id
_entity_poly.type
_entity_poly.pdbx_seq_one_letter_code
_entity_poly.pdbx_strand_id
1 'polypeptide(L)'
;MSNSADPSDVESIEAIVAAAYDVISGPAGKKRDWKRERSLFISGARLIPTAVDASRNDVDLAPQVLDVDAYIARVKPYFATA
;
A
#
# COMPACT_ATOMS: atom_id res chain seq x y z
N MET A 1 13.26 -4.43 12.73
CA MET A 1 13.04 -5.89 12.67
C MET A 1 12.89 -6.26 11.20
N SER A 2 13.60 -7.28 10.72
CA SER A 2 13.45 -7.77 9.34
C SER A 2 12.02 -8.29 9.16
N ASN A 3 11.30 -7.76 8.18
CA ASN A 3 9.94 -8.17 7.85
C ASN A 3 10.01 -9.15 6.68
N SER A 4 10.47 -10.37 6.95
CA SER A 4 10.62 -11.41 5.92
C SER A 4 9.28 -11.69 5.26
N ALA A 5 9.27 -11.74 3.93
CA ALA A 5 8.09 -12.16 3.18
C ALA A 5 7.81 -13.65 3.42
N ASP A 6 6.54 -14.02 3.33
CA ASP A 6 6.16 -15.42 3.18
C ASP A 6 6.75 -15.94 1.86
N PRO A 7 7.46 -17.09 1.84
CA PRO A 7 8.02 -17.64 0.61
C PRO A 7 6.99 -17.82 -0.51
N SER A 8 5.74 -18.14 -0.17
CA SER A 8 4.66 -18.30 -1.16
C SER A 8 4.20 -16.98 -1.78
N ASP A 9 4.41 -15.84 -1.10
CA ASP A 9 4.08 -14.52 -1.63
C ASP A 9 5.12 -14.02 -2.66
N VAL A 10 6.31 -14.62 -2.68
CA VAL A 10 7.46 -14.15 -3.46
C VAL A 10 8.06 -15.20 -4.40
N GLU A 11 7.38 -16.33 -4.58
CA GLU A 11 7.87 -17.43 -5.45
C GLU A 11 7.81 -17.10 -6.95
N SER A 12 7.00 -16.11 -7.34
CA SER A 12 6.84 -15.63 -8.71
C SER A 12 6.35 -14.18 -8.75
N ILE A 13 6.38 -13.55 -9.92
CA ILE A 13 5.82 -12.21 -10.11
C ILE A 13 4.31 -12.23 -9.88
N GLU A 14 3.63 -13.27 -10.34
CA GLU A 14 2.19 -13.48 -10.18
C GLU A 14 1.82 -13.58 -8.70
N ALA A 15 2.62 -14.30 -7.90
CA ALA A 15 2.42 -14.41 -6.45
C ALA A 15 2.54 -13.05 -5.75
N ILE A 16 3.55 -12.25 -6.10
CA ILE A 16 3.75 -10.92 -5.53
C ILE A 16 2.57 -10.01 -5.83
N VAL A 17 2.11 -10.01 -7.10
CA VAL A 17 0.96 -9.22 -7.53
C VAL A 17 -0.30 -9.66 -6.79
N ALA A 18 -0.57 -10.97 -6.71
CA ALA A 18 -1.71 -11.51 -5.98
C ALA A 18 -1.68 -11.10 -4.50
N ALA A 19 -0.53 -11.26 -3.83
CA ALA A 19 -0.33 -10.89 -2.43
C ALA A 19 -0.57 -9.39 -2.20
N ALA A 20 -0.08 -8.51 -3.09
CA ALA A 20 -0.33 -7.08 -3.00
C ALA A 20 -1.82 -6.76 -3.15
N TYR A 21 -2.50 -7.32 -4.16
CA TYR A 21 -3.93 -7.07 -4.39
C TYR A 21 -4.81 -7.58 -3.26
N ASP A 22 -4.49 -8.73 -2.65
CA ASP A 22 -5.16 -9.23 -1.46
C ASP A 22 -5.14 -8.23 -0.29
N VAL A 23 -4.02 -7.52 -0.13
CA VAL A 23 -3.86 -6.54 0.95
C VAL A 23 -4.61 -5.25 0.61
N ILE A 24 -4.42 -4.69 -0.58
CA ILE A 24 -4.90 -3.35 -0.94
C ILE A 24 -6.32 -3.33 -1.54
N SER A 25 -6.96 -4.48 -1.79
CA SER A 25 -8.28 -4.56 -2.46
C SER A 25 -9.33 -5.32 -1.66
N GLY A 26 -10.62 -5.05 -1.91
CA GLY A 26 -11.74 -5.75 -1.27
C GLY A 26 -12.61 -4.84 -0.39
N PRO A 27 -13.65 -5.39 0.26
CA PRO A 27 -14.65 -4.60 0.96
C PRO A 27 -14.06 -3.83 2.15
N ALA A 28 -14.65 -2.68 2.44
CA ALA A 28 -14.34 -1.95 3.66
C ALA A 28 -14.80 -2.72 4.91
N GLY A 29 -14.25 -2.38 6.08
CA GLY A 29 -14.48 -3.08 7.34
C GLY A 29 -13.62 -4.33 7.55
N LYS A 30 -13.01 -4.91 6.50
CA LYS A 30 -12.02 -5.99 6.65
C LYS A 30 -10.66 -5.42 7.09
N LYS A 31 -10.13 -5.93 8.21
CA LYS A 31 -8.78 -5.57 8.66
C LYS A 31 -7.73 -6.02 7.64
N ARG A 32 -6.87 -5.09 7.23
CA ARG A 32 -5.78 -5.32 6.28
C ARG A 32 -4.54 -5.88 6.98
N ASP A 33 -3.82 -6.76 6.28
CA ASP A 33 -2.53 -7.26 6.73
C ASP A 33 -1.40 -6.33 6.28
N TRP A 34 -1.21 -5.26 7.03
CA TRP A 34 -0.13 -4.30 6.78
C TRP A 34 1.27 -4.85 7.08
N LYS A 35 1.38 -6.00 7.74
CA LYS A 35 2.67 -6.66 7.93
C LYS A 35 3.07 -7.37 6.62
N ARG A 36 2.12 -8.06 5.98
CA ARG A 36 2.30 -8.66 4.64
C ARG A 36 2.65 -7.58 3.60
N GLU A 37 1.93 -6.45 3.60
CA GLU A 37 2.25 -5.30 2.72
C GLU A 37 3.73 -4.92 2.82
N ARG A 38 4.20 -4.64 4.05
CA ARG A 38 5.57 -4.19 4.30
C ARG A 38 6.63 -5.20 3.87
N SER A 39 6.32 -6.50 3.85
CA SER A 39 7.29 -7.52 3.42
C SER A 39 7.46 -7.62 1.90
N LEU A 40 6.52 -7.09 1.11
CA LEU A 40 6.59 -7.11 -0.36
C LEU A 40 7.54 -6.04 -0.93
N PHE A 41 8.01 -5.11 -0.09
CA PHE A 41 8.83 -3.99 -0.52
C PHE A 41 10.25 -4.06 0.01
N ILE A 42 11.22 -3.76 -0.86
CA ILE A 42 12.61 -3.54 -0.47
C ILE A 42 12.76 -2.26 0.36
N SER A 43 13.86 -2.17 1.12
CA SER A 43 14.21 -0.93 1.83
C SER A 43 14.34 0.24 0.86
N GLY A 44 13.68 1.36 1.18
CA GLY A 44 13.70 2.59 0.37
C GLY A 44 12.69 2.65 -0.78
N ALA A 45 11.90 1.60 -1.01
CA ALA A 45 10.85 1.58 -2.03
C ALA A 45 9.88 2.76 -1.88
N ARG A 46 9.35 3.23 -3.03
CA ARG A 46 8.41 4.36 -3.10
C ARG A 46 7.14 3.97 -3.81
N LEU A 47 6.01 4.42 -3.28
CA LEU A 47 4.71 4.38 -3.95
C LEU A 47 4.36 5.81 -4.34
N ILE A 48 4.13 6.05 -5.64
CA ILE A 48 3.95 7.41 -6.19
C ILE A 48 2.59 7.54 -6.87
N PRO A 49 1.48 7.55 -6.11
CA PRO A 49 0.16 7.79 -6.69
C PRO A 49 0.04 9.24 -7.16
N THR A 50 -0.63 9.41 -8.31
CA THR A 50 -1.15 10.70 -8.75
C THR A 50 -2.41 11.01 -7.94
N ALA A 51 -2.42 12.11 -7.20
CA ALA A 51 -3.54 12.50 -6.35
C ALA A 51 -3.62 14.01 -6.19
N VAL A 52 -4.78 14.49 -5.75
CA VAL A 52 -4.93 15.89 -5.32
C VAL A 52 -4.02 16.14 -4.12
N ASP A 53 -3.26 17.22 -4.18
CA ASP A 53 -2.46 17.68 -3.05
C ASP A 53 -3.36 18.38 -2.04
N ALA A 54 -3.65 17.72 -0.92
CA ALA A 54 -4.52 18.27 0.13
C ALA A 54 -3.97 19.55 0.77
N SER A 55 -2.70 19.90 0.54
CA SER A 55 -2.09 21.16 0.97
C SER A 55 -2.32 22.33 0.00
N ARG A 56 -2.88 22.05 -1.18
CA ARG A 56 -3.22 23.04 -2.19
C ARG A 56 -4.74 23.21 -2.28
N ASN A 57 -5.17 24.44 -2.51
CA ASN A 57 -6.58 24.78 -2.71
C ASN A 57 -7.00 24.69 -4.20
N ASP A 58 -6.20 24.01 -5.02
CA ASP A 58 -6.50 23.73 -6.43
C ASP A 58 -6.95 22.27 -6.62
N VAL A 59 -7.46 21.96 -7.81
CA VAL A 59 -7.84 20.59 -8.21
C VAL A 59 -6.71 19.89 -8.97
N ASP A 60 -5.50 20.44 -8.95
CA ASP A 60 -4.39 19.93 -9.74
C ASP A 60 -3.85 18.64 -9.14
N LEU A 61 -3.69 17.64 -10.00
CA LEU A 61 -3.12 16.35 -9.64
C LEU A 61 -1.60 16.46 -9.58
N ALA A 62 -1.01 15.96 -8.49
CA ALA A 62 0.43 15.92 -8.31
C ALA A 62 0.89 14.50 -7.91
N PRO A 63 2.14 14.11 -8.25
CA PRO A 63 2.72 12.88 -7.73
C PRO A 63 2.98 13.04 -6.22
N GLN A 64 2.40 12.16 -5.41
CA GLN A 64 2.73 12.07 -3.98
C GLN A 64 3.81 11.02 -3.77
N VAL A 65 5.00 11.42 -3.36
CA VAL A 65 6.10 10.46 -3.13
C VAL A 65 5.99 9.89 -1.71
N LEU A 66 5.55 8.64 -1.60
CA LEU A 66 5.30 7.98 -0.31
C LEU A 66 6.29 6.83 -0.10
N ASP A 67 6.75 6.64 1.13
CA ASP A 67 7.22 5.33 1.56
C ASP A 67 6.03 4.40 1.87
N VAL A 68 6.32 3.14 2.22
CA VAL A 68 5.28 2.13 2.47
C VAL A 68 4.39 2.52 3.66
N ASP A 69 4.96 3.10 4.72
CA ASP A 69 4.21 3.47 5.92
C ASP A 69 3.31 4.69 5.66
N ALA A 70 3.79 5.68 4.91
CA ALA A 70 3.01 6.84 4.49
C ALA A 70 1.87 6.43 3.53
N TYR A 71 2.13 5.48 2.62
CA TYR A 71 1.07 4.88 1.79
C TYR A 71 0.00 4.20 2.66
N ILE A 72 0.40 3.35 3.60
CA ILE A 72 -0.52 2.66 4.51
C ILE A 72 -1.36 3.68 5.31
N ALA A 73 -0.72 4.72 5.87
CA ALA A 73 -1.42 5.76 6.62
C ALA A 73 -2.47 6.49 5.77
N ARG A 74 -2.14 6.76 4.50
CA ARG A 74 -3.03 7.41 3.54
C ARG A 74 -4.23 6.55 3.16
N VAL A 75 -4.04 5.24 2.93
CA VAL A 75 -5.12 4.36 2.42
C VAL A 75 -5.96 3.71 3.51
N LYS A 76 -5.41 3.55 4.73
CA LYS A 76 -6.10 2.91 5.85
C LYS A 76 -7.51 3.48 6.13
N PRO A 77 -7.77 4.80 6.04
CA PRO A 77 -9.12 5.35 6.23
C PRO A 77 -10.16 4.83 5.23
N TYR A 78 -9.77 4.50 3.99
CA TYR A 78 -10.71 3.98 2.99
C TYR A 78 -11.31 2.61 3.35
N PHE A 79 -10.66 1.87 4.26
CA PHE A 79 -11.12 0.57 4.71
C PHE A 79 -11.80 0.59 6.09
N ALA A 80 -11.95 1.76 6.72
CA ALA A 80 -12.37 1.87 8.11
C ALA A 80 -13.87 1.60 8.36
N THR A 81 -14.73 1.78 7.35
CA THR A 81 -16.19 1.69 7.50
C THR A 81 -16.84 1.01 6.30
N ALA A 82 -17.72 0.04 6.53
CA ALA A 82 -18.55 -0.61 5.51
C ALA A 82 -19.75 0.26 5.12
#